data_AF-A0A7Y0GZD6-F1
#
_entry.id   AF-A0A7Y0GZD6-F1
#
_cell.length_a   1.000
_cell.length_b   1.000
_cell.length_c   1.000
_cell.angle_alpha   90.00
_cell.angle_beta   90.00
_cell.angle_gamma   90.00
#
_symmetry.space_group_name_H-M   'P 1'
#
loop_
_entity.id
_entity.type
_entity.pdbx_description
1 polymer ?
#
loop_
_entity_poly.entity_id
_entity_poly.type
_entity_poly.pdbx_seq_one_letter_code
_entity_poly.pdbx_strand_id
1 'polypeptide(L)'
;MSVTALDKCKAAIERDDRAEALRQAQAIWDEWRPLHDLYVDMSGLFCTYIRDRLGEEAVADVWRFIGERLWKPILMQMKKTGSTDLLVQVYAQFLRAHGHRFSVTEDDEKTIFVMHYCASGGMLMRDGKNEDSGRHPVNIAVIKTKAEWTFHQPLSAYCVHTPLWMDILPREWGWDVFESSFGRQFDDDGQPVDEPCVAMIYKQPRS
;
A
#
# COMPACT_ATOMS: atom_id res chain seq x y z
N MET A 1 -8.26 28.32 17.76
CA MET A 1 -7.48 27.42 16.89
C MET A 1 -7.43 26.06 17.56
N SER A 2 -7.61 24.97 16.83
CA SER A 2 -7.39 23.62 17.39
C SER A 2 -5.89 23.38 17.56
N VAL A 3 -5.50 22.63 18.60
CA VAL A 3 -4.11 22.24 18.90
C VAL A 3 -3.95 20.77 18.56
N THR A 4 -2.99 20.43 17.71
CA THR A 4 -2.79 19.05 17.23
C THR A 4 -2.20 18.15 18.31
N ALA A 5 -2.33 16.82 18.16
CA ALA A 5 -1.61 15.87 19.01
C ALA A 5 -0.09 16.09 18.99
N LEU A 6 0.47 16.46 17.83
CA LEU A 6 1.90 16.79 17.70
C LEU A 6 2.29 18.02 18.55
N ASP A 7 1.49 19.07 18.53
CA ASP A 7 1.75 20.27 19.33
C ASP A 7 1.68 19.97 20.83
N LYS A 8 0.68 19.18 21.26
CA LYS A 8 0.56 18.73 22.66
C LYS A 8 1.75 17.84 23.07
N CYS A 9 2.22 16.97 22.18
CA CYS A 9 3.39 16.13 22.41
C CYS A 9 4.65 16.96 22.64
N LYS A 10 4.92 17.95 21.76
CA LYS A 10 6.06 18.87 21.91
C LYS A 10 5.99 19.66 23.22
N ALA A 11 4.82 20.22 23.54
CA ALA A 11 4.62 20.96 24.78
C ALA A 11 4.78 20.09 26.03
N ALA A 12 4.42 18.80 25.96
CA ALA A 12 4.65 17.85 27.05
C ALA A 12 6.14 17.56 27.26
N ILE A 13 6.91 17.42 26.18
CA ILE A 13 8.38 17.26 26.24
C ILE A 13 9.03 18.50 26.88
N GLU A 14 8.61 19.71 26.48
CA GLU A 14 9.12 20.95 27.07
C GLU A 14 8.85 21.09 28.58
N ARG A 15 7.79 20.44 29.07
CA ARG A 15 7.43 20.37 30.50
C ARG A 15 8.00 19.15 31.23
N ASP A 16 8.81 18.32 30.57
CA ASP A 16 9.31 17.03 31.08
C ASP A 16 8.18 16.05 31.51
N ASP A 17 7.00 16.17 30.87
CA ASP A 17 5.85 15.31 31.10
C ASP A 17 5.88 14.10 30.15
N ARG A 18 6.68 13.10 30.52
CA ARG A 18 6.85 11.87 29.73
C ARG A 18 5.53 11.13 29.48
N ALA A 19 4.62 11.10 30.45
CA ALA A 19 3.37 10.35 30.33
C ALA A 19 2.47 10.98 29.27
N GLU A 20 2.33 12.32 29.31
CA GLU A 20 1.56 13.04 28.30
C GLU A 20 2.23 12.97 26.92
N ALA A 21 3.56 13.08 26.84
CA ALA A 21 4.29 12.97 25.58
C ALA A 21 4.03 11.62 24.88
N LEU A 22 4.10 10.51 25.62
CA LEU A 22 3.81 9.18 25.08
C LEU A 22 2.34 9.04 24.65
N ARG A 23 1.40 9.56 25.45
CA ARG A 23 -0.02 9.54 25.11
C ARG A 23 -0.32 10.33 23.83
N GLN A 24 0.30 11.49 23.66
CA GLN A 24 0.12 12.32 22.48
C GLN A 24 0.83 11.76 21.25
N ALA A 25 1.98 11.11 21.42
CA ALA A 25 2.63 10.38 20.33
C ALA A 25 1.71 9.28 19.76
N GLN A 26 1.01 8.54 20.62
CA GLN A 26 0.01 7.57 20.18
C GLN A 26 -1.21 8.26 19.54
N ALA A 27 -1.67 9.38 20.10
CA ALA A 27 -2.80 10.13 19.55
C ALA A 27 -2.56 10.62 18.10
N ILE A 28 -1.31 10.95 17.71
CA ILE A 28 -0.97 11.26 16.31
C ILE A 28 -1.35 10.09 15.39
N TRP A 29 -1.04 8.86 15.80
CA TRP A 29 -1.37 7.65 15.05
C TRP A 29 -2.88 7.39 15.04
N ASP A 30 -3.52 7.52 16.19
CA ASP A 30 -4.95 7.25 16.35
C ASP A 30 -5.83 8.26 15.60
N GLU A 31 -5.38 9.51 15.45
CA GLU A 31 -6.03 10.53 14.63
C GLU A 31 -5.83 10.27 13.12
N TRP A 32 -4.63 9.81 12.74
CA TRP A 32 -4.29 9.55 11.33
C TRP A 32 -4.96 8.29 10.77
N ARG A 33 -5.02 7.21 11.55
CA ARG A 33 -5.39 5.88 11.04
C ARG A 33 -6.82 5.81 10.47
N PRO A 34 -7.86 6.33 11.13
CA PRO A 34 -9.21 6.32 10.57
C PRO A 34 -9.32 7.10 9.25
N LEU A 35 -8.56 8.19 9.13
CA LEU A 35 -8.53 8.98 7.89
C LEU A 35 -7.85 8.19 6.75
N HIS A 36 -6.72 7.54 7.02
CA HIS A 36 -6.08 6.65 6.06
C HIS A 36 -7.04 5.55 5.59
N ASP A 37 -7.68 4.84 6.52
CA ASP A 37 -8.57 3.73 6.18
C ASP A 37 -9.79 4.21 5.38
N LEU A 38 -10.30 5.42 5.66
CA LEU A 38 -11.32 6.08 4.84
C LEU A 38 -10.85 6.32 3.40
N TYR A 39 -9.61 6.76 3.17
CA TYR A 39 -9.07 6.94 1.82
C TYR A 39 -8.90 5.62 1.08
N VAL A 40 -8.51 4.55 1.78
CA VAL A 40 -8.46 3.19 1.21
C VAL A 40 -9.85 2.76 0.73
N ASP A 41 -10.86 2.88 1.59
CA ASP A 41 -12.25 2.56 1.26
C ASP A 41 -12.76 3.41 0.09
N MET A 42 -12.50 4.72 0.11
CA MET A 42 -12.92 5.64 -0.93
C MET A 42 -12.27 5.32 -2.28
N SER A 43 -10.97 5.03 -2.31
CA SER A 43 -10.29 4.57 -3.53
C SER A 43 -10.88 3.27 -4.06
N GLY A 44 -11.17 2.30 -3.18
CA GLY A 44 -11.85 1.07 -3.56
C GLY A 44 -13.24 1.29 -4.15
N LEU A 45 -14.03 2.20 -3.57
CA LEU A 45 -15.36 2.56 -4.07
C LEU A 45 -15.30 3.31 -5.41
N PHE A 46 -14.30 4.18 -5.62
CA PHE A 46 -14.09 4.79 -6.95
C PHE A 46 -13.81 3.71 -8.00
N CYS A 47 -12.92 2.77 -7.71
CA CYS A 47 -12.64 1.64 -8.60
C CYS A 47 -13.88 0.75 -8.82
N THR A 48 -14.69 0.54 -7.79
CA THR A 48 -15.97 -0.19 -7.88
C THR A 48 -16.91 0.50 -8.85
N TYR A 49 -17.13 1.81 -8.67
CA TYR A 49 -17.97 2.60 -9.57
C TYR A 49 -17.45 2.57 -11.02
N ILE A 50 -16.14 2.69 -11.21
CA ILE A 50 -15.51 2.60 -12.53
C ILE A 50 -15.77 1.22 -13.15
N ARG A 51 -15.55 0.15 -12.40
CA ARG A 51 -15.77 -1.22 -12.89
C ARG A 51 -17.20 -1.44 -13.32
N ASP A 52 -18.16 -1.02 -12.50
CA ASP A 52 -19.59 -1.23 -12.76
C ASP A 52 -20.09 -0.45 -13.99
N ARG A 53 -19.42 0.67 -14.32
CA ARG A 53 -19.81 1.53 -15.45
C ARG A 53 -19.03 1.27 -16.73
N LEU A 54 -17.75 0.93 -16.61
CA LEU A 54 -16.80 0.92 -17.71
C LEU A 54 -16.06 -0.42 -17.86
N GLY A 55 -16.27 -1.37 -16.95
CA GLY A 55 -15.63 -2.68 -16.97
C GLY A 55 -14.30 -2.73 -16.21
N GLU A 56 -13.75 -3.93 -16.09
CA GLU A 56 -12.56 -4.20 -15.27
C GLU A 56 -11.28 -3.55 -15.81
N GLU A 57 -11.09 -3.53 -17.13
CA GLU A 57 -9.92 -2.90 -17.76
C GLU A 57 -9.85 -1.39 -17.45
N ALA A 58 -11.01 -0.72 -17.34
CA ALA A 58 -11.04 0.70 -16.98
C ALA A 58 -10.49 0.97 -15.57
N VAL A 59 -10.53 0.00 -14.66
CA VAL A 59 -9.89 0.10 -13.35
C VAL A 59 -8.36 0.10 -13.49
N ALA A 60 -7.82 -0.80 -14.31
CA ALA A 60 -6.40 -0.81 -14.61
C ALA A 60 -5.97 0.51 -15.27
N ASP A 61 -6.73 1.00 -16.25
CA ASP A 61 -6.45 2.27 -16.95
C ASP A 61 -6.39 3.46 -15.99
N VAL A 62 -7.34 3.57 -15.04
CA VAL A 62 -7.32 4.64 -14.04
C VAL A 62 -6.12 4.53 -13.12
N TRP A 63 -5.75 3.32 -12.67
CA TRP A 63 -4.55 3.15 -11.85
C TRP A 63 -3.26 3.46 -12.61
N ARG A 64 -3.19 3.15 -13.90
CA ARG A 64 -2.10 3.55 -14.79
C ARG A 64 -2.04 5.06 -14.94
N PHE A 65 -3.18 5.72 -15.17
CA PHE A 65 -3.26 7.18 -15.25
C PHE A 65 -2.74 7.84 -13.96
N ILE A 66 -3.16 7.36 -12.79
CA ILE A 66 -2.67 7.87 -11.51
C ILE A 66 -1.16 7.61 -11.37
N GLY A 67 -0.70 6.41 -11.73
CA GLY A 67 0.72 6.04 -11.73
C GLY A 67 1.56 6.98 -12.57
N GLU A 68 1.15 7.28 -13.80
CA GLU A 68 1.82 8.23 -14.70
C GLU A 68 1.88 9.66 -14.13
N ARG A 69 0.83 10.10 -13.43
CA ARG A 69 0.70 11.49 -12.97
C ARG A 69 1.31 11.76 -11.60
N LEU A 70 1.25 10.79 -10.69
CA LEU A 70 1.71 10.95 -9.30
C LEU A 70 2.95 10.13 -8.99
N TRP A 71 3.00 8.88 -9.43
CA TRP A 71 4.05 7.95 -9.02
C TRP A 71 5.32 8.05 -9.87
N LYS A 72 5.16 8.16 -11.19
CA LYS A 72 6.27 8.27 -12.14
C LYS A 72 7.22 9.43 -11.84
N PRO A 73 6.75 10.67 -11.54
CA PRO A 73 7.67 11.76 -11.22
C PRO A 73 8.56 11.45 -10.00
N ILE A 74 8.00 10.80 -8.98
CA ILE A 74 8.71 10.41 -7.75
C ILE A 74 9.77 9.36 -8.07
N LEU A 75 9.39 8.25 -8.71
CA LEU A 75 10.33 7.19 -9.04
C LEU A 75 11.40 7.64 -10.03
N MET A 76 11.05 8.41 -11.07
CA MET A 76 12.02 8.88 -12.06
C MET A 76 12.98 9.91 -11.47
N GLN A 77 12.60 10.64 -10.43
CA GLN A 77 13.53 11.48 -9.68
C GLN A 77 14.57 10.64 -8.91
N MET A 78 14.16 9.53 -8.29
CA MET A 78 15.08 8.60 -7.63
C MET A 78 15.97 7.87 -8.64
N LYS A 79 15.40 7.47 -9.78
CA LYS A 79 16.18 6.86 -10.87
C LYS A 79 17.32 7.76 -11.33
N LYS A 80 17.10 9.08 -11.42
CA LYS A 80 18.15 10.04 -11.82
C LYS A 80 19.33 10.08 -10.87
N THR A 81 19.14 9.78 -9.59
CA THR A 81 20.24 9.66 -8.62
C THR A 81 20.87 8.26 -8.63
N GLY A 82 20.28 7.30 -9.35
CA GLY A 82 20.75 5.92 -9.47
C GLY A 82 20.66 5.11 -8.18
N SER A 83 20.04 5.65 -7.12
CA SER A 83 20.09 5.07 -5.79
C SER A 83 18.87 4.20 -5.51
N THR A 84 19.02 2.89 -5.71
CA THR A 84 18.05 1.89 -5.23
C THR A 84 17.97 1.89 -3.70
N ASP A 85 19.05 2.27 -3.00
CA ASP A 85 19.06 2.44 -1.55
C ASP A 85 18.08 3.52 -1.09
N LEU A 86 17.99 4.63 -1.83
CA LEU A 86 16.99 5.67 -1.56
C LEU A 86 15.58 5.13 -1.77
N LEU A 87 15.35 4.33 -2.81
CA LEU A 87 14.06 3.68 -3.06
C LEU A 87 13.69 2.73 -1.92
N VAL A 88 14.64 1.92 -1.42
CA VAL A 88 14.47 1.03 -0.25
C VAL A 88 14.07 1.84 0.99
N GLN A 89 14.76 2.95 1.27
CA GLN A 89 14.44 3.80 2.42
C GLN A 89 13.05 4.44 2.30
N VAL A 90 12.71 4.97 1.12
CA VAL A 90 11.41 5.60 0.89
C VAL A 90 10.29 4.56 0.91
N TYR A 91 10.49 3.37 0.36
CA TYR A 91 9.51 2.30 0.42
C TYR A 91 9.28 1.81 1.86
N ALA A 92 10.34 1.66 2.65
CA ALA A 92 10.21 1.35 4.07
C ALA A 92 9.45 2.45 4.85
N GLN A 93 9.69 3.73 4.52
CA GLN A 93 8.93 4.85 5.07
C GLN A 93 7.46 4.79 4.65
N PHE A 94 7.18 4.52 3.37
CA PHE A 94 5.84 4.37 2.83
C PHE A 94 5.05 3.27 3.54
N LEU A 95 5.65 2.08 3.72
CA LEU A 95 5.04 0.96 4.43
C LEU A 95 4.75 1.28 5.90
N ARG A 96 5.68 1.93 6.61
CA ARG A 96 5.43 2.38 8.00
C ARG A 96 4.33 3.44 8.04
N ALA A 97 4.36 4.40 7.13
CA ALA A 97 3.36 5.46 7.04
C ALA A 97 1.98 4.92 6.70
N HIS A 98 1.85 3.80 5.97
CA HIS A 98 0.57 3.13 5.72
C HIS A 98 0.15 2.18 6.86
N GLY A 99 1.02 1.91 7.84
CA GLY A 99 0.73 1.01 8.97
C GLY A 99 0.84 -0.47 8.66
N HIS A 100 1.67 -0.84 7.68
CA HIS A 100 2.03 -2.24 7.45
C HIS A 100 2.85 -2.77 8.61
N ARG A 101 2.72 -4.08 8.89
CA ARG A 101 3.69 -4.82 9.69
C ARG A 101 4.51 -5.67 8.73
N PHE A 102 5.82 -5.48 8.74
CA PHE A 102 6.70 -6.11 7.78
C PHE A 102 8.08 -6.39 8.38
N SER A 103 8.77 -7.37 7.81
CA SER A 103 10.20 -7.60 8.01
C SER A 103 10.97 -7.25 6.74
N VAL A 104 12.25 -6.92 6.91
CA VAL A 104 13.16 -6.64 5.80
C VAL A 104 14.35 -7.58 5.92
N THR A 105 14.70 -8.23 4.83
CA THR A 105 15.95 -8.99 4.67
C THR A 105 16.65 -8.48 3.42
N GLU A 106 17.98 -8.57 3.40
CA GLU A 106 18.77 -8.16 2.26
C GLU A 106 19.77 -9.26 1.92
N ASP A 107 19.93 -9.52 0.63
CA ASP A 107 20.99 -10.37 0.07
C ASP A 107 21.87 -9.54 -0.90
N ASP A 108 22.79 -10.20 -1.60
CA ASP A 108 23.72 -9.53 -2.52
C ASP A 108 23.03 -8.90 -3.74
N GLU A 109 21.82 -9.33 -4.09
CA GLU A 109 21.10 -8.89 -5.29
C GLU A 109 19.98 -7.89 -4.97
N LYS A 110 19.31 -8.02 -3.82
CA LYS A 110 18.05 -7.30 -3.53
C LYS A 110 17.74 -7.15 -2.05
N THR A 111 16.88 -6.18 -1.77
CA THR A 111 16.20 -6.02 -0.49
C THR A 111 14.77 -6.58 -0.61
N ILE A 112 14.38 -7.45 0.32
CA ILE A 112 13.11 -8.17 0.34
C ILE A 112 12.27 -7.64 1.51
N PHE A 113 11.06 -7.18 1.20
CA PHE A 113 10.06 -6.75 2.16
C PHE A 113 8.98 -7.82 2.23
N VAL A 114 8.81 -8.44 3.40
CA VAL A 114 7.74 -9.40 3.66
C VAL A 114 6.69 -8.71 4.51
N MET A 115 5.52 -8.44 3.93
CA MET A 115 4.41 -7.84 4.66
C MET A 115 3.65 -8.94 5.41
N HIS A 116 3.82 -9.00 6.72
CA HIS A 116 3.03 -9.87 7.63
C HIS A 116 1.61 -9.34 7.84
N TYR A 117 1.43 -8.03 7.60
CA TYR A 117 0.12 -7.39 7.58
C TYR A 117 0.13 -6.26 6.56
N CYS A 118 -0.73 -6.38 5.55
CA CYS A 118 -0.99 -5.33 4.57
C CYS A 118 -2.11 -4.42 5.06
N ALA A 119 -1.79 -3.16 5.36
CA ALA A 119 -2.77 -2.15 5.77
C ALA A 119 -3.58 -1.56 4.60
N SER A 120 -3.38 -2.11 3.40
CA SER A 120 -4.04 -1.74 2.15
C SER A 120 -5.04 -2.84 1.77
N GLY A 121 -4.78 -3.62 0.71
CA GLY A 121 -5.68 -4.70 0.28
C GLY A 121 -5.90 -5.82 1.32
N GLY A 122 -4.90 -6.14 2.13
CA GLY A 122 -5.03 -7.17 3.19
C GLY A 122 -6.04 -6.78 4.27
N MET A 123 -6.05 -5.51 4.68
CA MET A 123 -7.04 -4.98 5.62
C MET A 123 -8.47 -5.11 5.07
N LEU A 124 -8.68 -4.87 3.76
CA LEU A 124 -9.99 -5.05 3.13
C LEU A 124 -10.46 -6.50 3.16
N MET A 125 -9.55 -7.48 3.00
CA MET A 125 -9.87 -8.90 3.17
C MET A 125 -10.21 -9.24 4.63
N ARG A 126 -9.36 -8.83 5.58
CA ARG A 126 -9.62 -9.03 7.02
C ARG A 126 -11.01 -8.52 7.42
N ASP A 127 -11.33 -7.29 7.03
CA ASP A 127 -12.57 -6.62 7.42
C ASP A 127 -13.77 -7.07 6.57
N GLY A 128 -13.56 -7.91 5.54
CA GLY A 128 -14.63 -8.39 4.68
C GLY A 128 -15.27 -7.27 3.87
N LYS A 129 -14.46 -6.31 3.43
CA LYS A 129 -14.91 -5.17 2.64
C LYS A 129 -14.98 -5.46 1.16
N ASN A 130 -14.37 -6.54 0.68
CA ASN A 130 -14.52 -6.97 -0.71
C ASN A 130 -15.89 -7.64 -0.92
N GLU A 131 -16.43 -7.47 -2.13
CA GLU A 131 -17.80 -7.87 -2.49
C GLU A 131 -18.06 -9.38 -2.40
N ASP A 132 -17.01 -10.20 -2.45
CA ASP A 132 -17.10 -11.66 -2.40
C ASP A 132 -17.16 -12.20 -0.97
N SER A 133 -17.01 -11.36 0.05
CA SER A 133 -17.09 -11.78 1.45
C SER A 133 -18.48 -11.68 2.07
N GLY A 134 -19.30 -10.70 1.65
CA GLY A 134 -20.61 -10.41 2.25
C GLY A 134 -20.59 -9.95 3.72
N ARG A 135 -19.41 -9.70 4.32
CA ARG A 135 -19.27 -9.39 5.75
C ARG A 135 -19.32 -7.90 6.10
N HIS A 136 -19.25 -7.00 5.11
CA HIS A 136 -19.24 -5.56 5.33
C HIS A 136 -20.03 -4.79 4.25
N PRO A 137 -20.77 -3.72 4.62
CA PRO A 137 -21.62 -2.97 3.67
C PRO A 137 -20.87 -2.14 2.61
N VAL A 138 -19.55 -1.99 2.71
CA VAL A 138 -18.75 -1.18 1.76
C VAL A 138 -18.63 -1.89 0.41
N ASN A 139 -18.51 -3.22 0.40
CA ASN A 139 -18.67 -4.05 -0.81
C ASN A 139 -17.83 -3.61 -2.03
N ILE A 140 -16.51 -3.45 -1.83
CA ILE A 140 -15.53 -3.09 -2.86
C ILE A 140 -15.44 -4.19 -3.91
N ALA A 141 -15.48 -3.80 -5.18
CA ALA A 141 -15.35 -4.67 -6.32
C ALA A 141 -14.14 -5.60 -6.23
N VAL A 142 -14.33 -6.85 -6.65
CA VAL A 142 -13.22 -7.76 -6.99
C VAL A 142 -13.15 -7.87 -8.49
N ILE A 143 -11.96 -7.67 -9.04
CA ILE A 143 -11.63 -7.87 -10.44
C ILE A 143 -11.44 -9.37 -10.67
N LYS A 144 -12.12 -9.95 -11.66
CA LYS A 144 -12.06 -11.38 -11.98
C LYS A 144 -11.08 -11.70 -13.12
N THR A 145 -10.72 -10.71 -13.92
CA THR A 145 -9.72 -10.81 -14.99
C THR A 145 -8.38 -11.27 -14.42
N LYS A 146 -7.83 -12.33 -15.00
CA LYS A 146 -6.52 -12.90 -14.64
C LYS A 146 -5.46 -12.39 -15.60
N ALA A 147 -4.78 -11.32 -15.23
CA ALA A 147 -3.74 -10.67 -16.00
C ALA A 147 -2.55 -10.33 -15.09
N GLU A 148 -1.44 -9.86 -15.68
CA GLU A 148 -0.28 -9.45 -14.90
C GLU A 148 -0.63 -8.38 -13.85
N TRP A 149 -1.49 -7.42 -14.21
CA TRP A 149 -1.98 -6.36 -13.31
C TRP A 149 -2.97 -6.83 -12.23
N THR A 150 -3.31 -8.12 -12.20
CA THR A 150 -4.07 -8.75 -11.10
C THR A 150 -3.30 -9.90 -10.44
N PHE A 151 -1.98 -9.98 -10.62
CA PHE A 151 -1.18 -11.14 -10.20
C PHE A 151 -1.74 -12.47 -10.73
N HIS A 152 -2.36 -12.45 -11.91
CA HIS A 152 -2.99 -13.60 -12.57
C HIS A 152 -4.12 -14.28 -11.76
N GLN A 153 -4.78 -13.56 -10.88
CA GLN A 153 -5.86 -14.08 -10.03
C GLN A 153 -6.91 -13.01 -9.70
N PRO A 154 -8.09 -13.40 -9.17
CA PRO A 154 -9.05 -12.41 -8.70
C PRO A 154 -8.45 -11.51 -7.61
N LEU A 155 -8.66 -10.21 -7.72
CA LEU A 155 -8.01 -9.22 -6.85
C LEU A 155 -8.98 -8.08 -6.52
N SER A 156 -8.94 -7.58 -5.29
CA SER A 156 -9.67 -6.34 -4.93
C SER A 156 -9.33 -5.22 -5.91
N ALA A 157 -10.35 -4.52 -6.41
CA ALA A 157 -10.18 -3.43 -7.37
C ALA A 157 -9.28 -2.31 -6.84
N TYR A 158 -9.27 -2.13 -5.51
CA TYR A 158 -8.29 -1.27 -4.86
C TYR A 158 -6.86 -1.81 -5.00
N CYS A 159 -6.62 -3.10 -4.75
CA CYS A 159 -5.29 -3.70 -4.69
C CYS A 159 -4.57 -3.79 -6.06
N VAL A 160 -5.30 -3.64 -7.17
CA VAL A 160 -4.77 -3.60 -8.55
C VAL A 160 -3.65 -2.57 -8.75
N HIS A 161 -3.62 -1.48 -7.98
CA HIS A 161 -2.53 -0.51 -8.08
C HIS A 161 -1.16 -1.11 -7.69
N THR A 162 -1.12 -2.16 -6.87
CA THR A 162 0.15 -2.72 -6.35
C THR A 162 1.04 -3.29 -7.46
N PRO A 163 0.60 -4.28 -8.28
CA PRO A 163 1.44 -4.81 -9.35
C PRO A 163 1.73 -3.75 -10.42
N LEU A 164 0.79 -2.81 -10.64
CA LEU A 164 1.00 -1.70 -11.57
C LEU A 164 2.13 -0.78 -11.09
N TRP A 165 2.08 -0.30 -9.86
CA TRP A 165 2.98 0.75 -9.37
C TRP A 165 4.32 0.20 -8.87
N MET A 166 4.36 -1.04 -8.40
CA MET A 166 5.54 -1.64 -7.77
C MET A 166 6.26 -2.66 -8.66
N ASP A 167 5.82 -2.87 -9.89
CA ASP A 167 6.45 -3.83 -10.81
C ASP A 167 6.33 -3.38 -12.28
N ILE A 168 5.11 -3.41 -12.81
CA ILE A 168 4.82 -3.25 -14.24
C ILE A 168 5.24 -1.87 -14.76
N LEU A 169 4.72 -0.79 -14.15
CA LEU A 169 4.98 0.56 -14.62
C LEU A 169 6.43 1.02 -14.41
N PRO A 170 7.10 0.78 -13.27
CA PRO A 170 8.52 1.06 -13.13
C PRO A 170 9.37 0.46 -14.26
N ARG A 171 9.12 -0.81 -14.62
CA ARG A 171 9.77 -1.49 -15.74
C ARG A 171 9.46 -0.82 -17.08
N GLU A 172 8.20 -0.48 -17.36
CA GLU A 172 7.81 0.26 -18.58
C GLU A 172 8.42 1.66 -18.66
N TRP A 173 8.70 2.30 -17.52
CA TRP A 173 9.44 3.57 -17.44
C TRP A 173 10.96 3.39 -17.53
N GLY A 174 11.41 2.17 -17.82
CA GLY A 174 12.80 1.77 -18.02
C GLY A 174 13.60 1.69 -16.71
N TRP A 175 12.94 1.43 -15.58
CA TRP A 175 13.62 1.17 -14.30
C TRP A 175 13.14 -0.12 -13.67
N ASP A 176 13.63 -1.23 -14.21
CA ASP A 176 13.26 -2.58 -13.81
C ASP A 176 13.99 -3.03 -12.53
N VAL A 177 13.66 -2.39 -11.41
CA VAL A 177 14.28 -2.66 -10.09
C VAL A 177 13.28 -3.16 -9.06
N PHE A 178 12.00 -3.24 -9.39
CA PHE A 178 10.95 -3.52 -8.42
C PHE A 178 10.11 -4.71 -8.88
N GLU A 179 9.85 -5.64 -7.98
CA GLU A 179 8.99 -6.80 -8.20
C GLU A 179 8.04 -6.95 -7.02
N SER A 180 6.81 -7.38 -7.28
CA SER A 180 5.83 -7.63 -6.22
C SER A 180 5.09 -8.94 -6.42
N SER A 181 4.74 -9.59 -5.31
CA SER A 181 3.88 -10.77 -5.29
C SER A 181 2.75 -10.60 -4.28
N PHE A 182 1.61 -11.19 -4.62
CA PHE A 182 0.45 -11.21 -3.75
C PHE A 182 0.51 -12.42 -2.82
N GLY A 183 0.17 -12.19 -1.55
CA GLY A 183 -0.22 -13.23 -0.61
C GLY A 183 -1.60 -12.91 -0.05
N ARG A 184 -2.45 -13.93 0.14
CA ARG A 184 -3.85 -13.73 0.51
C ARG A 184 -4.02 -13.16 1.92
N GLN A 185 -3.05 -13.35 2.82
CA GLN A 185 -2.95 -12.88 4.22
C GLN A 185 -4.12 -13.18 5.17
N PHE A 186 -5.34 -13.29 4.69
CA PHE A 186 -6.54 -13.59 5.45
C PHE A 186 -7.44 -14.57 4.69
N ASP A 187 -8.12 -15.46 5.41
CA ASP A 187 -9.16 -16.31 4.84
C ASP A 187 -10.51 -15.59 4.66
N ASP A 188 -11.53 -16.32 4.21
CA ASP A 188 -12.85 -15.74 3.94
C ASP A 188 -13.54 -15.20 5.20
N ASP A 189 -13.21 -15.75 6.37
CA ASP A 189 -13.68 -15.32 7.68
C ASP A 189 -12.83 -14.18 8.28
N GLY A 190 -11.80 -13.74 7.56
CA GLY A 190 -10.91 -12.67 7.99
C GLY A 190 -9.88 -13.11 9.03
N GLN A 191 -9.66 -14.41 9.20
CA GLN A 191 -8.60 -14.93 10.06
C GLN A 191 -7.26 -14.92 9.32
N PRO A 192 -6.15 -14.60 10.01
CA PRO A 192 -4.84 -14.53 9.36
C PRO A 192 -4.39 -15.89 8.82
N VAL A 193 -3.83 -15.89 7.61
CA VAL A 193 -3.13 -17.02 7.00
C VAL A 193 -1.68 -16.64 6.71
N ASP A 194 -0.78 -17.62 6.73
CA ASP A 194 0.66 -17.41 6.53
C ASP A 194 1.02 -17.31 5.04
N GLU A 195 0.40 -16.35 4.36
CA GLU A 195 0.62 -16.05 2.95
C GLU A 195 0.86 -14.54 2.80
N PRO A 196 2.08 -14.05 3.10
CA PRO A 196 2.39 -12.63 3.05
C PRO A 196 2.54 -12.13 1.61
N CYS A 197 2.14 -10.88 1.36
CA CYS A 197 2.62 -10.17 0.18
C CYS A 197 4.13 -9.93 0.29
N VAL A 198 4.83 -9.97 -0.83
CA VAL A 198 6.28 -9.71 -0.89
C VAL A 198 6.55 -8.62 -1.91
N ALA A 199 7.49 -7.73 -1.59
CA ALA A 199 8.04 -6.78 -2.53
C ALA A 199 9.57 -6.88 -2.51
N MET A 200 10.19 -6.86 -3.69
CA MET A 200 11.64 -6.98 -3.83
C MET A 200 12.18 -5.78 -4.60
N ILE A 201 13.15 -5.09 -4.02
CA ILE A 201 13.88 -4.00 -4.69
C ILE A 201 15.28 -4.50 -5.00
N TYR A 202 15.59 -4.66 -6.28
CA TYR A 202 16.89 -5.09 -6.77
C TYR A 202 17.89 -3.94 -6.70
N LYS A 203 19.14 -4.26 -6.34
CA LYS A 203 20.25 -3.29 -6.26
C LYS A 203 20.65 -2.75 -7.63
N GLN A 204 20.36 -3.49 -8.69
CA GLN A 204 20.60 -3.12 -10.08
C GLN A 204 19.36 -3.43 -10.93
N PRO A 205 19.09 -2.67 -12.02
CA PRO A 205 18.04 -3.01 -12.96
C PRO A 205 18.24 -4.39 -13.57
N ARG A 206 17.14 -5.14 -13.74
CA ARG A 206 17.15 -6.49 -14.29
C ARG A 206 17.15 -6.52 -15.82
N SER A 207 16.70 -5.43 -16.45
CA SER A 207 16.66 -5.23 -17.91
C SER A 207 17.04 -3.81 -18.32
#